data_AF-A0A524A6L8-F1
#
_entry.id   AF-A0A524A6L8-F1
#
_cell.length_a   1.000
_cell.length_b   1.000
_cell.length_c   1.000
_cell.angle_alpha   90.00
_cell.angle_beta   90.00
_cell.angle_gamma   90.00
#
_symmetry.space_group_name_H-M   'P 1'
#
loop_
_entity.id
_entity.type
_entity.pdbx_description
1 polymer ?
#
loop_
_entity_poly.entity_id
_entity_poly.type
_entity_poly.pdbx_seq_one_letter_code
_entity_poly.pdbx_strand_id
1 'polypeptide(L)'
;MLSEVKTVYFERQGKENTDETLRLAKERADQLGIRDIVLASYTGFTALKALEVFEGYNVVVVAGVVGFKETNKDRLPPGMREKIEAKGGKVVRAAHAFGTLGRAVNRRFGVIQIDEIIAHVLRLFGRGVKVGCEVACMAVDAGYVRAGDEV
;
A
#
# COMPACT_ATOMS: atom_id res chain seq x y z
N MET A 1 16.33 8.07 -26.10
CA MET A 1 15.17 7.22 -26.43
C MET A 1 13.93 7.94 -25.92
N LEU A 2 12.93 8.17 -26.77
CA LEU A 2 11.67 8.80 -26.37
C LEU A 2 10.71 7.70 -25.91
N SER A 3 10.08 7.89 -24.76
CA SER A 3 9.03 7.01 -24.25
C SER A 3 7.83 7.84 -23.83
N GLU A 4 6.65 7.43 -24.27
CA GLU A 4 5.38 8.06 -23.89
C GLU A 4 4.60 7.10 -22.99
N VAL A 5 3.88 7.65 -22.00
CA VAL A 5 3.07 6.86 -21.06
C VAL A 5 1.74 7.54 -20.79
N LYS A 6 0.67 6.75 -20.78
CA LYS A 6 -0.67 7.21 -20.40
C LYS A 6 -0.73 7.45 -18.89
N THR A 7 -1.24 8.61 -18.50
CA THR A 7 -1.54 8.94 -17.09
C THR A 7 -3.00 9.31 -16.96
N VAL A 8 -3.66 8.82 -15.91
CA VAL A 8 -5.08 9.10 -15.61
C VAL A 8 -5.17 9.90 -14.32
N TYR A 9 -5.95 10.98 -14.36
CA TYR A 9 -6.25 11.80 -13.18
C TYR A 9 -7.70 11.58 -12.78
N PHE A 10 -7.91 11.12 -11.55
CA PHE A 10 -9.26 11.06 -10.98
C PHE A 10 -9.66 12.44 -10.46
N GLU A 11 -10.87 12.89 -10.78
CA GLU A 11 -11.38 14.19 -10.31
C GLU A 11 -11.54 14.25 -8.78
N ARG A 12 -11.78 13.08 -8.15
CA ARG A 12 -12.00 12.96 -6.72
C ARG A 12 -11.21 11.80 -6.16
N GLN A 13 -10.78 11.92 -4.92
CA GLN A 13 -10.23 10.81 -4.14
C GLN A 13 -11.38 9.92 -3.64
N GLY A 14 -11.15 8.61 -3.53
CA GLY A 14 -12.09 7.75 -2.83
C GLY A 14 -12.03 6.28 -3.22
N LYS A 15 -12.94 5.52 -2.61
CA LYS A 15 -13.04 4.06 -2.77
C LYS A 15 -13.64 3.69 -4.13
N GLU A 16 -14.43 4.59 -4.71
CA GLU A 16 -15.02 4.49 -6.05
C GLU A 16 -13.97 4.28 -7.15
N ASN A 17 -12.74 4.78 -6.96
CA ASN A 17 -11.68 4.64 -7.96
C ASN A 17 -10.93 3.31 -7.86
N THR A 18 -11.25 2.45 -6.89
CA THR A 18 -10.44 1.25 -6.60
C THR A 18 -10.33 0.33 -7.82
N ASP A 19 -11.45 0.05 -8.47
CA ASP A 19 -11.51 -0.96 -9.52
C ASP A 19 -10.76 -0.47 -10.77
N GLU A 20 -10.94 0.80 -11.13
CA GLU A 20 -10.22 1.42 -12.23
C GLU A 20 -8.73 1.57 -11.91
N THR A 21 -8.36 1.88 -10.65
CA THR A 21 -6.96 1.94 -10.24
C THR A 21 -6.27 0.58 -10.39
N LEU A 22 -6.92 -0.51 -9.94
CA LEU A 22 -6.38 -1.86 -10.09
C LEU A 22 -6.26 -2.25 -11.57
N ARG A 23 -7.26 -1.90 -12.39
CA ARG A 23 -7.23 -2.15 -13.84
C ARG A 23 -6.07 -1.43 -14.52
N LEU A 24 -5.88 -0.14 -14.24
CA LEU A 24 -4.78 0.67 -14.77
C LEU A 24 -3.41 0.18 -14.29
N ALA A 25 -3.31 -0.21 -13.02
CA ALA A 25 -2.09 -0.78 -12.46
C ALA A 25 -1.73 -2.12 -13.12
N LYS A 26 -2.72 -2.99 -13.37
CA LYS A 26 -2.53 -4.25 -14.11
C LYS A 26 -2.05 -4.01 -15.52
N GLU A 27 -2.71 -3.11 -16.25
CA GLU A 27 -2.33 -2.72 -17.61
C GLU A 27 -0.86 -2.25 -17.66
N ARG A 28 -0.44 -1.45 -16.67
CA ARG A 28 0.94 -0.95 -16.61
C ARG A 28 1.94 -2.03 -16.20
N ALA A 29 1.61 -2.86 -15.22
CA ALA A 29 2.46 -3.98 -14.79
C ALA A 29 2.72 -4.94 -15.96
N ASP A 30 1.69 -5.22 -16.78
CA ASP A 30 1.80 -6.07 -17.96
C ASP A 30 2.75 -5.49 -19.00
N GLN A 31 2.63 -4.19 -19.28
CA GLN A 31 3.49 -3.47 -20.22
C GLN A 31 4.97 -3.47 -19.79
N LEU A 32 5.23 -3.44 -18.49
CA LEU A 32 6.57 -3.41 -17.92
C LEU A 32 7.13 -4.80 -17.58
N GLY A 33 6.31 -5.85 -17.63
CA GLY A 33 6.68 -7.18 -17.17
C GLY A 33 6.86 -7.28 -15.65
N ILE A 34 6.29 -6.35 -14.88
CA ILE A 34 6.32 -6.35 -13.41
C ILE A 34 5.34 -7.41 -12.90
N ARG A 35 5.79 -8.23 -11.95
CA ARG A 35 5.00 -9.32 -11.36
C ARG A 35 4.80 -9.18 -9.86
N ASP A 36 5.55 -8.32 -9.21
CA ASP A 36 5.40 -7.98 -7.80
C ASP A 36 4.43 -6.80 -7.67
N ILE A 37 3.37 -6.96 -6.88
CA ILE A 37 2.32 -5.96 -6.69
C ILE A 37 2.15 -5.72 -5.21
N VAL A 38 2.38 -4.48 -4.76
CA VAL A 38 2.23 -4.10 -3.35
C VAL A 38 1.04 -3.17 -3.18
N LEU A 39 0.17 -3.46 -2.21
CA LEU A 39 -0.98 -2.61 -1.91
C LEU A 39 -1.29 -2.49 -0.42
N ALA A 40 -1.92 -1.39 -0.05
CA ALA A 40 -2.48 -1.20 1.29
C ALA A 40 -3.91 -1.74 1.38
N SER A 41 -4.22 -2.53 2.42
CA SER A 41 -5.61 -2.91 2.71
C SER A 41 -5.83 -3.20 4.19
N TYR A 42 -6.47 -2.26 4.90
CA TYR A 42 -6.76 -2.43 6.32
C TYR A 42 -7.91 -3.39 6.61
N THR A 43 -8.92 -3.45 5.74
CA THR A 43 -10.13 -4.27 5.96
C THR A 43 -10.20 -5.50 5.06
N GLY A 44 -9.22 -5.67 4.16
CA GLY A 44 -9.22 -6.69 3.12
C GLY A 44 -10.04 -6.34 1.86
N PHE A 45 -10.80 -5.24 1.84
CA PHE A 45 -11.65 -4.87 0.69
C PHE A 45 -10.84 -4.78 -0.62
N THR A 46 -9.76 -3.99 -0.62
CA THR A 46 -8.91 -3.82 -1.80
C THR A 46 -8.11 -5.09 -2.08
N ALA A 47 -7.69 -5.80 -1.04
CA ALA A 47 -6.92 -7.05 -1.17
C ALA A 47 -7.69 -8.11 -1.96
N LEU A 48 -8.95 -8.36 -1.61
CA LEU A 48 -9.74 -9.38 -2.29
C LEU A 48 -9.95 -9.08 -3.78
N LYS A 49 -10.15 -7.80 -4.13
CA LYS A 49 -10.24 -7.36 -5.52
C LYS A 49 -8.91 -7.46 -6.26
N ALA A 50 -7.82 -7.04 -5.63
CA ALA A 50 -6.49 -7.12 -6.22
C ALA A 50 -6.12 -8.57 -6.54
N LEU A 51 -6.43 -9.53 -5.67
CA LEU A 51 -6.15 -10.95 -5.91
C LEU A 51 -6.91 -11.54 -7.10
N GLU A 52 -8.05 -10.96 -7.47
CA GLU A 52 -8.80 -11.34 -8.68
C GLU A 52 -8.19 -10.70 -9.93
N VAL A 53 -7.78 -9.43 -9.86
CA VAL A 53 -7.18 -8.69 -10.98
C VAL A 53 -5.77 -9.17 -11.32
N PHE A 54 -5.00 -9.55 -10.29
CA PHE A 54 -3.59 -9.90 -10.38
C PHE A 54 -3.35 -11.40 -10.17
N GLU A 55 -4.23 -12.24 -10.73
CA GLU A 55 -4.03 -13.70 -10.72
C GLU A 55 -2.68 -14.07 -11.37
N GLY A 56 -1.88 -14.89 -10.68
CA GLY A 56 -0.54 -15.28 -11.11
C GLY A 56 0.58 -14.26 -10.81
N TYR A 57 0.28 -13.16 -10.11
CA TYR A 57 1.27 -12.17 -9.64
C TYR A 57 1.64 -12.45 -8.19
N ASN A 58 2.78 -11.92 -7.76
CA ASN A 58 3.12 -11.84 -6.35
C ASN A 58 2.39 -10.66 -5.71
N VAL A 59 1.27 -10.91 -5.05
CA VAL A 59 0.47 -9.85 -4.41
C VAL A 59 0.79 -9.74 -2.91
N VAL A 60 1.38 -8.61 -2.52
CA VAL A 60 1.72 -8.27 -1.13
C VAL A 60 0.72 -7.25 -0.58
N VAL A 61 -0.04 -7.67 0.42
CA VAL A 61 -1.07 -6.89 1.09
C VAL A 61 -0.55 -6.37 2.42
N VAL A 62 -0.34 -5.06 2.50
CA VAL A 62 0.06 -4.38 3.73
C VAL A 62 -1.17 -3.96 4.53
N ALA A 63 -1.42 -4.65 5.65
CA ALA A 63 -2.58 -4.43 6.51
C ALA A 63 -2.40 -3.30 7.55
N GLY A 64 -1.21 -2.69 7.59
CA GLY A 64 -0.87 -1.60 8.52
C GLY A 64 -0.80 -2.04 9.98
N VAL A 65 -0.43 -1.13 10.88
CA VAL A 65 -0.22 -1.45 12.29
C VAL A 65 -1.55 -1.72 13.04
N VAL A 66 -1.55 -2.70 13.96
CA VAL A 66 -2.66 -2.88 14.93
C VAL A 66 -2.71 -1.67 15.85
N GLY A 67 -3.90 -1.21 16.22
CA GLY A 67 -4.03 -0.06 17.11
C GLY A 67 -4.09 1.30 16.40
N PHE A 68 -4.05 1.34 15.05
CA PHE A 68 -3.96 2.60 14.31
C PHE A 68 -5.17 3.53 14.53
N LYS A 69 -6.39 2.96 14.53
CA LYS A 69 -7.64 3.70 14.74
C LYS A 69 -8.10 3.66 16.20
N GLU A 70 -7.99 2.50 16.83
CA GLU A 70 -8.44 2.23 18.20
C GLU A 70 -7.40 1.34 18.89
N THR A 71 -7.04 1.66 20.14
CA THR A 71 -6.01 0.95 20.91
C THR A 71 -6.25 -0.56 20.92
N ASN A 72 -5.20 -1.33 20.58
CA ASN A 72 -5.21 -2.80 20.55
C ASN A 72 -6.28 -3.43 19.65
N LYS A 73 -6.89 -2.67 18.74
CA LYS A 73 -7.84 -3.23 17.76
C LYS A 73 -7.22 -3.32 16.39
N ASP A 74 -7.38 -4.50 15.82
CA ASP A 74 -7.06 -4.76 14.43
C ASP A 74 -8.23 -4.34 13.53
N ARG A 75 -7.91 -3.72 12.39
CA ARG A 75 -8.91 -3.37 11.38
C ARG A 75 -9.12 -4.48 10.36
N LEU A 76 -8.17 -5.41 10.27
CA LEU A 76 -8.31 -6.60 9.46
C LEU A 76 -9.17 -7.58 10.27
N PRO A 77 -10.40 -7.89 9.82
CA PRO A 77 -11.30 -8.69 10.63
C PRO A 77 -10.79 -10.14 10.75
N PRO A 78 -11.17 -10.86 11.82
CA PRO A 78 -10.83 -12.28 11.98
C PRO A 78 -11.20 -13.09 10.74
N GLY A 79 -10.35 -14.03 10.33
CA GLY A 79 -10.56 -14.87 9.15
C GLY A 79 -10.21 -14.18 7.81
N MET A 80 -9.98 -12.87 7.78
CA MET A 80 -9.67 -12.16 6.53
C MET A 80 -8.25 -12.42 6.04
N ARG A 81 -7.30 -12.59 6.97
CA ARG A 81 -5.92 -12.94 6.62
C ARG A 81 -5.88 -14.28 5.91
N GLU A 82 -6.55 -15.28 6.49
CA GLU A 82 -6.65 -16.64 5.97
C GLU A 82 -7.34 -16.64 4.61
N LYS A 83 -8.38 -15.82 4.40
CA LYS A 83 -9.03 -15.65 3.09
C LYS A 83 -8.10 -15.06 2.03
N ILE A 84 -7.27 -14.08 2.40
CA ILE A 84 -6.30 -13.45 1.49
C ILE A 84 -5.20 -14.46 1.15
N GLU A 85 -4.66 -15.15 2.15
CA GLU A 85 -3.60 -16.15 1.98
C GLU A 85 -4.07 -17.37 1.19
N ALA A 86 -5.32 -17.82 1.38
CA ALA A 86 -5.92 -18.89 0.58
C ALA A 86 -6.09 -18.54 -0.91
N LYS A 87 -6.17 -17.25 -1.25
CA LYS A 87 -6.16 -16.73 -2.62
C LYS A 87 -4.74 -16.43 -3.15
N GLY A 88 -3.69 -16.81 -2.40
CA GLY A 88 -2.28 -16.65 -2.79
C GLY A 88 -1.65 -15.31 -2.40
N GLY A 89 -2.36 -14.44 -1.66
CA GLY A 89 -1.81 -13.16 -1.20
C GLY A 89 -0.90 -13.30 0.01
N LYS A 90 0.08 -12.42 0.14
CA LYS A 90 0.97 -12.32 1.32
C LYS A 90 0.53 -11.17 2.21
N VAL A 91 0.26 -11.40 3.49
CA VAL A 91 -0.23 -10.34 4.40
C VAL A 91 0.89 -9.82 5.30
N VAL A 92 1.31 -8.58 5.07
CA VAL A 92 2.28 -7.85 5.91
C VAL A 92 1.58 -7.10 7.02
N ARG A 93 2.03 -7.35 8.25
CA ARG A 93 1.71 -6.54 9.42
C ARG A 93 2.98 -5.84 9.90
N ALA A 94 3.06 -4.52 9.71
CA ALA A 94 4.24 -3.76 10.08
C ALA A 94 3.89 -2.34 10.55
N ALA A 95 4.85 -1.74 11.25
CA ALA A 95 4.84 -0.32 11.57
C ALA A 95 4.87 0.50 10.27
N HIS A 96 4.23 1.68 10.29
CA HIS A 96 4.24 2.58 9.14
C HIS A 96 5.62 3.20 8.97
N ALA A 97 6.27 2.95 7.83
CA ALA A 97 7.61 3.47 7.55
C ALA A 97 7.66 5.01 7.63
N PHE A 98 6.60 5.71 7.23
CA PHE A 98 6.54 7.18 7.19
C PHE A 98 5.56 7.76 8.22
N GLY A 99 5.69 7.35 9.48
CA GLY A 99 4.97 8.01 10.57
C GLY A 99 4.69 7.14 11.79
N THR A 100 5.59 6.21 12.16
CA THR A 100 5.45 5.42 13.39
C THR A 100 5.93 6.26 14.58
N LEU A 101 7.23 6.29 14.83
CA LEU A 101 7.80 6.97 15.98
C LEU A 101 7.63 8.49 15.87
N GLY A 102 7.76 9.06 14.67
CA GLY A 102 7.52 10.49 14.47
C GLY A 102 6.14 10.92 14.91
N ARG A 103 5.11 10.13 14.62
CA ARG A 103 3.74 10.41 15.07
C ARG A 103 3.59 10.35 16.59
N ALA A 104 4.32 9.45 17.26
CA ALA A 104 4.32 9.40 18.72
C ALA A 104 4.96 10.68 19.30
N VAL A 105 6.09 11.12 18.74
CA VAL A 105 6.75 12.39 19.09
C VAL A 105 5.81 13.57 18.83
N ASN A 106 5.17 13.63 17.67
CA ASN A 106 4.23 14.68 17.31
C ASN A 106 3.04 14.75 18.28
N ARG A 107 2.41 13.62 18.60
CA ARG A 107 1.30 13.58 19.55
C ARG A 107 1.69 14.02 20.96
N ARG A 108 2.92 13.75 21.39
CA ARG A 108 3.39 14.05 22.74
C ARG A 108 3.92 15.48 22.87
N PHE A 109 4.64 15.97 21.86
CA PHE A 109 5.45 17.19 21.95
C PHE A 109 5.07 18.25 20.89
N GLY A 110 4.19 17.94 19.95
CA GLY A 110 3.75 18.88 18.90
C GLY A 110 4.78 19.11 17.79
N VAL A 111 5.84 18.31 17.71
CA VAL A 111 6.92 18.46 16.71
C VAL A 111 6.90 17.31 15.70
N ILE A 112 7.17 17.61 14.43
CA ILE A 112 7.29 16.59 13.38
C ILE A 112 8.72 16.03 13.34
N GLN A 113 8.87 14.82 12.82
CA GLN A 113 10.15 14.16 12.58
C GLN A 113 10.33 13.81 11.10
N ILE A 114 11.50 13.27 10.73
CA ILE A 114 11.88 13.02 9.33
C ILE A 114 10.89 12.13 8.58
N ASP A 115 10.34 11.10 9.24
CA ASP A 115 9.33 10.20 8.69
C ASP A 115 8.04 10.95 8.31
N GLU A 116 7.61 11.89 9.14
CA GLU A 116 6.45 12.73 8.85
C GLU A 116 6.75 13.81 7.81
N ILE A 117 7.95 14.37 7.77
CA ILE A 117 8.39 15.30 6.71
C ILE A 117 8.27 14.61 5.34
N ILE A 118 8.82 13.40 5.20
CA ILE A 118 8.70 12.59 3.97
C ILE A 118 7.23 12.37 3.61
N ALA A 119 6.41 11.97 4.60
CA ALA A 119 4.99 11.76 4.37
C ALA A 119 4.24 13.04 3.95
N HIS A 120 4.61 14.20 4.47
CA HIS A 120 4.00 15.48 4.09
C HIS A 120 4.38 15.89 2.67
N VAL A 121 5.64 15.70 2.27
CA VAL A 121 6.10 15.94 0.89
C VAL A 121 5.36 15.03 -0.09
N LEU A 122 5.28 13.72 0.17
CA LEU A 122 4.60 12.79 -0.73
C LEU A 122 3.08 13.07 -0.82
N ARG A 123 2.47 13.61 0.23
CA ARG A 123 1.05 14.00 0.21
C ARG A 123 0.76 15.19 -0.71
N LEU A 124 1.76 15.95 -1.15
CA LEU A 124 1.58 16.96 -2.20
C LEU A 124 1.08 16.33 -3.51
N PHE A 125 1.46 15.08 -3.77
CA PHE A 125 0.98 14.29 -4.92
C PHE A 125 -0.32 13.53 -4.62
N GLY A 126 -0.77 13.53 -3.36
CA GLY A 126 -1.96 12.84 -2.89
C GLY A 126 -1.67 11.78 -1.83
N ARG A 127 -2.71 11.45 -1.04
CA ARG A 127 -2.58 10.45 0.04
C ARG A 127 -2.21 9.06 -0.49
N GLY A 128 -2.73 8.69 -1.67
CA GLY A 128 -2.45 7.41 -2.31
C GLY A 128 -0.97 7.25 -2.65
N VAL A 129 -0.34 8.28 -3.22
CA VAL A 129 1.09 8.25 -3.58
C VAL A 129 1.97 8.03 -2.35
N LYS A 130 1.73 8.80 -1.27
CA LYS A 130 2.40 8.59 0.02
C LYS A 130 2.25 7.14 0.49
N VAL A 131 1.03 6.61 0.46
CA VAL A 131 0.76 5.24 0.92
C VAL A 131 1.48 4.21 0.05
N GLY A 132 1.46 4.37 -1.29
CA GLY A 132 2.17 3.49 -2.22
C GLY A 132 3.66 3.38 -1.89
N CYS A 133 4.34 4.52 -1.71
CA CYS A 133 5.75 4.52 -1.31
C CYS A 133 5.98 3.89 0.07
N GLU A 134 5.09 4.16 1.05
CA GLU A 134 5.21 3.62 2.39
C GLU A 134 5.08 2.10 2.43
N VAL A 135 4.09 1.55 1.72
CA VAL A 135 3.85 0.10 1.71
C VAL A 135 4.92 -0.67 0.92
N ALA A 136 5.54 -0.05 -0.08
CA ALA A 136 6.67 -0.62 -0.79
C ALA A 136 7.85 -0.87 0.17
N CYS A 137 8.20 0.12 1.01
CA CYS A 137 9.24 -0.05 2.04
C CYS A 137 8.86 -1.18 3.02
N MET A 138 7.62 -1.21 3.49
CA MET A 138 7.15 -2.24 4.43
C MET A 138 7.16 -3.65 3.82
N ALA A 139 6.89 -3.79 2.52
CA ALA A 139 6.93 -5.07 1.82
C ALA A 139 8.36 -5.58 1.62
N VAL A 140 9.30 -4.68 1.32
CA VAL A 140 10.74 -4.99 1.23
C VAL A 140 11.29 -5.42 2.59
N ASP A 141 11.00 -4.68 3.66
CA ASP A 141 11.44 -5.03 5.02
C ASP A 141 10.88 -6.38 5.51
N ALA A 142 9.68 -6.75 5.02
CA ALA A 142 9.08 -8.05 5.29
C ALA A 142 9.65 -9.20 4.43
N GLY A 143 10.56 -8.91 3.49
CA GLY A 143 11.20 -9.91 2.63
C GLY A 143 10.32 -10.46 1.51
N TYR A 144 9.21 -9.80 1.18
CA TYR A 144 8.30 -10.26 0.11
C TYR A 144 8.57 -9.65 -1.25
N VAL A 145 9.43 -8.63 -1.30
CA VAL A 145 9.90 -7.93 -2.49
C VAL A 145 11.40 -7.70 -2.32
N ARG A 146 12.16 -7.81 -3.40
CA ARG A 146 13.59 -7.51 -3.40
C ARG A 146 13.82 -6.00 -3.56
N ALA A 147 14.69 -5.43 -2.75
CA ALA A 147 15.10 -4.04 -2.92
C ALA A 147 15.79 -3.83 -4.28
N GLY A 148 15.35 -2.81 -5.02
CA GLY A 148 15.87 -2.45 -6.34
C GLY A 148 15.03 -2.97 -7.52
N ASP A 149 14.12 -3.91 -7.28
CA ASP A 149 13.17 -4.37 -8.30
C ASP A 149 11.96 -3.42 -8.39
N GLU A 150 11.36 -3.30 -9.57
CA GLU A 150 10.14 -2.51 -9.78
C GLU A 150 8.90 -3.28 -9.30
N VAL A 151 7.98 -2.59 -8.62
CA VAL A 151 6.73 -3.13 -8.03
C VAL A 151 5.52 -2.20 -8.21
#